data_AF-A0A7J4PCY7-F1
#
_entry.id   AF-A0A7J4PCY7-F1
#
_cell.length_a   1.000
_cell.length_b   1.000
_cell.length_c   1.000
_cell.angle_alpha   90.00
_cell.angle_beta   90.00
_cell.angle_gamma   90.00
#
_symmetry.space_group_name_H-M   'P 1'
#
loop_
_entity.id
_entity.type
_entity.pdbx_description
1 polymer ?
#
loop_
_entity_poly.entity_id
_entity_poly.type
_entity_poly.pdbx_seq_one_letter_code
_entity_poly.pdbx_strand_id
1 'polypeptide(L)'
;MNKIGTTAILILLLGLSISGIGCLEDDKEEVELPRIGGPCVYSSYPGVAKITRIEKTDASREQVETIGGPGYEGYEVWFAFKTDQEIKEKWARDTVEREHLFQLDNSWYPGPQYLEKYGFKVNKTYDCTLNVITKGTCSPTVFKFSKINTHDYFESER
;
A
#
# COMPACT_ATOMS: atom_id res chain seq x y z
N MET A 1 74.91 -32.84 16.49
CA MET A 1 74.96 -34.20 15.92
C MET A 1 73.87 -34.31 14.86
N ASN A 2 74.28 -34.77 13.67
CA ASN A 2 73.51 -35.44 12.62
C ASN A 2 72.43 -34.62 11.88
N LYS A 3 72.28 -34.65 10.56
CA LYS A 3 73.08 -34.97 9.34
C LYS A 3 71.99 -35.03 8.23
N ILE A 4 72.18 -34.29 7.12
CA ILE A 4 71.93 -34.70 5.72
C ILE A 4 70.47 -35.08 5.35
N GLY A 5 69.83 -34.62 4.27
CA GLY A 5 70.29 -33.86 3.12
C GLY A 5 69.19 -33.76 2.04
N THR A 6 69.57 -33.11 0.92
CA THR A 6 69.28 -33.44 -0.50
C THR A 6 67.81 -33.75 -0.86
N THR A 7 67.15 -33.04 -1.77
CA THR A 7 67.43 -33.04 -3.22
C THR A 7 66.61 -31.97 -3.94
N ALA A 8 67.21 -31.35 -4.95
CA ALA A 8 66.69 -30.28 -5.80
C ALA A 8 65.66 -30.74 -6.84
N ILE A 9 64.74 -29.85 -7.23
CA ILE A 9 64.18 -29.81 -8.60
C ILE A 9 64.20 -28.35 -9.08
N LEU A 10 65.11 -28.12 -10.02
CA LEU A 10 65.23 -26.99 -10.92
C LEU A 10 64.41 -27.33 -12.17
N ILE A 11 63.59 -26.41 -12.74
CA ILE A 11 63.28 -26.36 -14.19
C ILE A 11 62.65 -25.00 -14.58
N LEU A 12 63.40 -24.31 -15.46
CA LEU A 12 63.06 -23.43 -16.60
C LEU A 12 61.88 -22.42 -16.52
N LEU A 13 62.14 -21.11 -16.64
CA LEU A 13 62.43 -20.29 -17.86
C LEU A 13 61.20 -19.96 -18.73
N LEU A 14 60.78 -18.69 -18.62
CA LEU A 14 60.41 -17.72 -19.66
C LEU A 14 59.50 -18.14 -20.84
N GLY A 15 58.35 -17.47 -20.93
CA GLY A 15 57.56 -17.35 -22.17
C GLY A 15 56.47 -16.26 -22.05
N LEU A 16 56.65 -15.15 -22.77
CA LEU A 16 55.73 -13.99 -22.83
C LEU A 16 54.33 -14.35 -23.34
N SER A 17 53.30 -13.70 -22.80
CA SER A 17 52.18 -13.21 -23.61
C SER A 17 51.61 -11.91 -23.01
N ILE A 18 51.80 -10.82 -23.75
CA ILE A 18 51.19 -9.51 -23.51
C ILE A 18 49.82 -9.55 -24.19
N SER A 19 48.75 -9.33 -23.44
CA SER A 19 47.41 -9.03 -23.99
C SER A 19 46.62 -8.22 -22.96
N GLY A 20 47.11 -7.02 -22.65
CA GLY A 20 46.33 -6.01 -21.96
C GLY A 20 45.54 -5.20 -22.97
N ILE A 21 44.35 -5.67 -23.34
CA ILE A 21 43.32 -4.84 -24.00
C ILE A 21 42.63 -4.07 -22.87
N GLY A 22 43.10 -2.85 -22.62
CA GLY A 22 42.30 -1.85 -21.93
C GLY A 22 41.52 -1.06 -22.97
N CYS A 23 40.19 -1.11 -22.88
CA CYS A 23 39.29 -0.16 -23.54
C CYS A 23 37.96 -0.08 -22.76
N LEU A 24 37.82 1.04 -22.06
CA LEU A 24 36.58 1.80 -21.83
C LEU A 24 35.48 1.11 -21.00
N GLU A 25 35.54 1.33 -19.68
CA GLU A 25 34.35 1.32 -18.83
C GLU A 25 33.48 2.52 -19.23
N ASP A 26 32.30 2.20 -19.76
CA ASP A 26 31.22 3.14 -20.05
C ASP A 26 30.61 3.54 -18.69
N ASP A 27 31.14 4.62 -18.09
CA ASP A 27 30.59 5.24 -16.88
C ASP A 27 29.20 5.80 -17.20
N LYS A 28 28.19 4.92 -17.09
CA LYS A 28 26.79 5.31 -17.08
C LYS A 28 26.53 6.09 -15.79
N GLU A 29 26.66 7.41 -15.89
CA GLU A 29 26.16 8.34 -14.88
C GLU A 29 24.66 8.10 -14.72
N GLU A 30 24.30 7.36 -13.67
CA GLU A 30 22.91 7.11 -13.29
C GLU A 30 22.33 8.45 -12.82
N VAL A 31 21.56 9.11 -13.70
CA VAL A 31 20.81 10.30 -13.33
C VAL A 31 19.74 9.86 -12.33
N GLU A 32 20.06 9.94 -11.03
CA GLU A 32 19.06 9.84 -9.96
C GLU A 32 18.08 11.01 -10.15
N LEU A 33 16.96 10.71 -10.81
CA LEU A 33 15.84 11.64 -10.86
C LEU A 33 15.48 11.99 -9.42
N PRO A 34 15.37 13.28 -9.07
CA PRO A 34 15.03 13.67 -7.71
C PRO A 34 13.71 12.98 -7.33
N ARG A 35 13.70 12.22 -6.23
CA ARG A 35 12.46 11.63 -5.71
C ARG A 35 11.48 12.76 -5.40
N ILE A 36 10.48 12.94 -6.27
CA ILE A 36 9.41 13.90 -6.06
C ILE A 36 8.41 13.25 -5.08
N GLY A 37 8.37 13.77 -3.85
CA GLY A 37 7.45 13.33 -2.80
C GLY A 37 8.18 12.89 -1.53
N GLY A 38 8.12 13.71 -0.48
CA GLY A 38 8.57 13.33 0.86
C GLY A 38 7.55 12.44 1.58
N PRO A 39 7.92 11.83 2.73
CA PRO A 39 6.99 10.99 3.49
C PRO A 39 5.78 11.79 3.97
N CYS A 40 4.60 11.18 3.92
CA CYS A 40 3.38 11.77 4.43
C CYS A 40 3.29 11.57 5.95
N VAL A 41 2.86 12.62 6.65
CA VAL A 41 2.65 12.62 8.10
C VAL A 41 1.17 12.86 8.37
N TYR A 42 0.63 12.14 9.35
CA TYR A 42 -0.78 12.21 9.72
C TYR A 42 -0.95 12.46 11.22
N SER A 43 -2.01 13.18 11.56
CA SER A 43 -2.60 13.19 12.90
C SER A 43 -3.72 12.16 12.94
N SER A 44 -3.74 11.34 13.99
CA SER A 44 -4.70 10.24 14.14
C SER A 44 -5.71 10.53 15.23
N TYR A 45 -6.99 10.35 14.91
CA TYR A 45 -8.12 10.56 15.80
C TYR A 45 -8.93 9.27 15.90
N PRO A 46 -8.79 8.50 16.99
CA PRO A 46 -9.59 7.30 17.23
C PRO A 46 -11.07 7.66 17.39
N GLY A 47 -11.95 6.80 16.87
CA GLY A 47 -13.38 7.02 16.90
C GLY A 47 -14.16 5.79 16.45
N VAL A 48 -15.38 6.03 16.00
CA VAL A 48 -16.34 5.01 15.60
C VAL A 48 -16.94 5.39 14.25
N ALA A 49 -16.96 4.43 13.33
CA ALA A 49 -17.71 4.52 12.08
C ALA A 49 -19.03 3.75 12.23
N LYS A 50 -20.17 4.43 12.08
CA LYS A 50 -21.50 3.81 12.05
C LYS A 50 -21.95 3.66 10.61
N ILE A 51 -22.28 2.43 10.18
CA ILE A 51 -22.86 2.19 8.86
C ILE A 51 -24.27 2.77 8.83
N THR A 52 -24.52 3.67 7.89
CA THR A 52 -25.79 4.40 7.77
C THR A 52 -26.69 3.83 6.67
N ARG A 53 -26.11 3.41 5.55
CA ARG A 53 -26.82 2.76 4.45
C ARG A 53 -25.93 1.76 3.72
N ILE A 54 -26.56 0.73 3.16
CA ILE A 54 -25.94 -0.25 2.26
C ILE A 54 -26.88 -0.38 1.07
N GLU A 55 -26.41 -0.04 -0.12
CA GLU A 55 -27.23 0.12 -1.31
C GLU A 55 -26.58 -0.57 -2.52
N LYS A 56 -27.42 -1.00 -3.47
CA LYS A 56 -26.97 -1.35 -4.82
C LYS A 56 -27.34 -0.22 -5.76
N THR A 57 -26.34 0.48 -6.29
CA THR A 57 -26.52 1.49 -7.34
C THR A 57 -26.19 0.91 -8.71
N ASP A 58 -26.49 1.64 -9.78
CA ASP A 58 -26.06 1.23 -11.12
C ASP A 58 -24.54 1.08 -11.18
N ALA A 59 -23.81 2.08 -10.66
CA ALA A 59 -22.34 2.05 -10.58
C ALA A 59 -21.81 0.85 -9.79
N SER A 60 -22.44 0.48 -8.67
CA SER A 60 -21.98 -0.66 -7.87
C SER A 60 -22.29 -2.00 -8.53
N ARG A 61 -23.39 -2.11 -9.29
CA ARG A 61 -23.71 -3.32 -10.07
C ARG A 61 -22.76 -3.49 -11.25
N GLU A 62 -22.60 -2.44 -12.03
CA GLU A 62 -21.88 -2.47 -13.32
C GLU A 62 -20.37 -2.73 -13.17
N GLN A 63 -19.80 -2.60 -11.97
CA GLN A 63 -18.38 -2.90 -11.76
C GLN A 63 -18.00 -4.34 -12.17
N VAL A 64 -18.95 -5.28 -12.11
CA VAL A 64 -18.76 -6.68 -12.55
C VAL A 64 -18.35 -6.78 -14.01
N GLU A 65 -18.83 -5.86 -14.85
CA GLU A 65 -18.59 -5.81 -16.28
C GLU A 65 -17.28 -5.09 -16.64
N THR A 66 -16.57 -4.53 -15.65
CA THR A 66 -15.30 -3.85 -15.92
C THR A 66 -14.24 -4.87 -16.32
N ILE A 67 -13.66 -4.70 -17.50
CA ILE A 67 -12.57 -5.55 -18.00
C ILE A 67 -11.37 -5.43 -17.07
N GLY A 68 -10.90 -6.55 -16.52
CA GLY A 68 -9.85 -6.57 -15.48
C GLY A 68 -10.31 -6.07 -14.12
N GLY A 69 -11.63 -5.90 -13.94
CA GLY A 69 -12.26 -5.48 -12.70
C GLY A 69 -12.46 -6.63 -11.71
N PRO A 70 -13.30 -6.42 -10.68
CA PRO A 70 -13.44 -7.34 -9.55
C PRO A 70 -14.16 -8.64 -9.92
N GLY A 71 -14.93 -8.66 -11.00
CA GLY A 71 -15.68 -9.84 -11.42
C GLY A 71 -16.92 -10.13 -10.57
N TYR A 72 -17.35 -9.22 -9.69
CA TYR A 72 -18.59 -9.33 -8.90
C TYR A 72 -19.33 -8.00 -8.85
N GLU A 73 -20.65 -8.05 -8.66
CA GLU A 73 -21.43 -6.86 -8.32
C GLU A 73 -21.08 -6.38 -6.91
N GLY A 74 -20.87 -5.08 -6.74
CA GLY A 74 -20.55 -4.46 -5.47
C GLY A 74 -21.74 -3.80 -4.78
N TYR A 75 -21.49 -3.34 -3.56
CA TYR A 75 -22.42 -2.56 -2.74
C TYR A 75 -21.80 -1.24 -2.33
N GLU A 76 -22.57 -0.16 -2.41
CA GLU A 76 -22.22 1.08 -1.74
C GLU A 76 -22.48 0.96 -0.25
N VAL A 77 -21.42 1.02 0.55
CA VAL A 77 -21.51 1.01 2.01
C VAL A 77 -21.18 2.40 2.50
N TRP A 78 -22.15 3.07 3.08
CA TRP A 78 -21.96 4.42 3.61
C TRP A 78 -21.88 4.40 5.13
N PHE A 79 -21.04 5.28 5.67
CA PHE A 79 -20.84 5.42 7.10
C PHE A 79 -20.68 6.87 7.54
N ALA A 80 -21.05 7.13 8.78
CA ALA A 80 -20.76 8.37 9.48
C ALA A 80 -19.67 8.13 10.53
N PHE A 81 -18.67 9.00 10.59
CA PHE A 81 -17.60 8.92 11.57
C PHE A 81 -17.88 9.83 12.78
N LYS A 82 -17.53 9.38 13.98
CA LYS A 82 -17.55 10.18 15.20
C LYS A 82 -16.30 9.93 16.03
N THR A 83 -15.78 10.97 16.65
CA THR A 83 -14.70 10.92 17.63
C THR A 83 -15.02 11.85 18.78
N ASP A 84 -14.55 11.50 19.98
CA ASP A 84 -14.64 12.37 21.16
C ASP A 84 -13.43 13.33 21.25
N GLN A 85 -12.48 13.24 20.32
CA GLN A 85 -11.32 14.11 20.26
C GLN A 85 -11.59 15.35 19.43
N GLU A 86 -11.00 16.48 19.84
CA GLU A 86 -11.00 17.69 19.04
C GLU A 86 -10.07 17.51 17.82
N ILE A 87 -10.65 17.62 16.62
CA ILE A 87 -9.90 17.66 15.36
C ILE A 87 -9.33 19.08 15.19
N LYS A 88 -8.01 19.18 15.14
CA LYS A 88 -7.27 20.45 15.09
C LYS A 88 -7.37 21.12 13.73
N GLU A 89 -7.39 20.34 12.67
CA GLU A 89 -7.47 20.82 11.30
C GLU A 89 -8.91 21.25 10.97
N LYS A 90 -9.15 22.56 10.84
CA LYS A 90 -10.50 23.10 10.58
C LYS A 90 -11.17 22.45 9.37
N TRP A 91 -10.45 22.27 8.26
CA TRP A 91 -10.98 21.67 7.04
C TRP A 91 -11.33 20.18 7.22
N ALA A 92 -10.66 19.48 8.14
CA ALA A 92 -10.94 18.08 8.43
C ALA A 92 -12.23 17.93 9.25
N ARG A 93 -12.56 18.91 10.12
CA ARG A 93 -13.86 18.95 10.81
C ARG A 93 -15.03 18.95 9.83
N ASP A 94 -15.00 19.88 8.87
CA ASP A 94 -16.02 19.98 7.83
C ASP A 94 -16.10 18.67 7.00
N THR A 95 -14.96 17.99 6.83
CA THR A 95 -14.89 16.72 6.10
C THR A 95 -15.53 15.56 6.85
N VAL A 96 -15.45 15.49 8.18
CA VAL A 96 -15.98 14.34 8.96
C VAL A 96 -17.46 14.45 9.30
N GLU A 97 -18.07 15.62 9.16
CA GLU A 97 -19.50 15.83 9.47
C GLU A 97 -20.45 15.18 8.46
N ARG A 98 -19.95 14.83 7.27
CA ARG A 98 -20.71 14.19 6.20
C ARG A 98 -20.61 12.66 6.25
N GLU A 99 -21.47 12.00 5.49
CA GLU A 99 -21.31 10.57 5.22
C GLU A 99 -20.13 10.32 4.26
N HIS A 100 -19.53 9.14 4.43
CA HIS A 100 -18.42 8.66 3.64
C HIS A 100 -18.77 7.31 3.02
N LEU A 101 -18.33 7.11 1.79
CA LEU A 101 -18.41 5.83 1.11
C LEU A 101 -17.20 4.98 1.51
N PHE A 102 -17.45 3.76 1.95
CA PHE A 102 -16.43 2.74 2.15
C PHE A 102 -16.13 2.07 0.81
N GLN A 103 -14.85 2.03 0.45
CA GLN A 103 -14.31 1.31 -0.70
C GLN A 103 -13.11 0.48 -0.24
N LEU A 104 -12.80 -0.56 -1.02
CA LEU A 104 -11.51 -1.25 -0.88
C LEU A 104 -10.38 -0.32 -1.33
N ASP A 105 -9.13 -0.63 -0.98
CA ASP A 105 -8.01 0.30 -1.25
C ASP A 105 -7.72 0.48 -2.75
N ASN A 106 -8.18 -0.44 -3.59
CA ASN A 106 -8.18 -0.32 -5.05
C ASN A 106 -9.44 0.37 -5.63
N SER A 107 -10.22 1.05 -4.78
CA SER A 107 -11.44 1.80 -5.13
C SER A 107 -12.63 0.96 -5.59
N TRP A 108 -12.58 -0.37 -5.48
CA TRP A 108 -13.76 -1.20 -5.75
C TRP A 108 -14.79 -1.12 -4.63
N TYR A 109 -16.07 -1.25 -5.00
CA TYR A 109 -17.13 -1.49 -4.04
C TYR A 109 -16.99 -2.92 -3.50
N PRO A 110 -17.12 -3.14 -2.18
CA PRO A 110 -17.07 -4.48 -1.62
C PRO A 110 -18.19 -5.37 -2.16
N GLY A 111 -17.86 -6.63 -2.43
CA GLY A 111 -18.83 -7.63 -2.88
C GLY A 111 -19.60 -8.26 -1.72
N PRO A 112 -20.63 -9.07 -2.01
CA PRO A 112 -21.47 -9.71 -1.01
C PRO A 112 -20.68 -10.58 -0.02
N GLN A 113 -19.67 -11.33 -0.48
CA GLN A 113 -18.91 -12.20 0.40
C GLN A 113 -18.01 -11.39 1.34
N TYR A 114 -17.44 -10.28 0.86
CA TYR A 114 -16.70 -9.34 1.69
C TYR A 114 -17.59 -8.75 2.80
N LEU A 115 -18.81 -8.32 2.45
CA LEU A 115 -19.77 -7.78 3.42
C LEU A 115 -20.11 -8.81 4.50
N GLU A 116 -20.31 -10.07 4.13
CA GLU A 116 -20.59 -11.16 5.07
C GLU A 116 -19.38 -11.42 6.00
N LYS A 117 -18.18 -11.58 5.44
CA LYS A 117 -16.94 -11.85 6.18
C LYS A 117 -16.65 -10.81 7.25
N TYR A 118 -16.81 -9.53 6.92
CA TYR A 118 -16.61 -8.40 7.85
C TYR A 118 -17.89 -7.97 8.59
N GLY A 119 -19.00 -8.65 8.29
CA GLY A 119 -20.29 -8.52 8.93
C GLY A 119 -20.91 -7.13 8.82
N PHE A 120 -20.80 -6.48 7.67
CA PHE A 120 -21.40 -5.17 7.39
C PHE A 120 -22.93 -5.21 7.51
N LYS A 121 -23.49 -4.33 8.33
CA LYS A 121 -24.93 -4.17 8.56
C LYS A 121 -25.25 -2.71 8.86
N VAL A 122 -26.38 -2.22 8.38
CA VAL A 122 -26.90 -0.89 8.74
C VAL A 122 -27.02 -0.78 10.26
N ASN A 123 -26.68 0.38 10.81
CA ASN A 123 -26.57 0.70 12.24
C ASN A 123 -25.43 0.01 13.00
N LYS A 124 -24.69 -0.91 12.40
CA LYS A 124 -23.51 -1.49 13.05
C LYS A 124 -22.39 -0.45 13.14
N THR A 125 -21.64 -0.52 14.24
CA THR A 125 -20.52 0.36 14.52
C THR A 125 -19.19 -0.40 14.47
N TYR A 126 -18.15 0.28 14.03
CA TYR A 126 -16.80 -0.25 13.91
C TYR A 126 -15.79 0.72 14.50
N ASP A 127 -14.78 0.18 15.21
CA ASP A 127 -13.61 0.95 15.61
C ASP A 127 -12.92 1.48 14.35
N CYS A 128 -12.79 2.81 14.27
CA CYS A 128 -12.27 3.50 13.11
C CYS A 128 -11.34 4.63 13.58
N THR A 129 -10.18 4.75 12.96
CA THR A 129 -9.27 5.87 13.19
C THR A 129 -9.28 6.76 11.96
N LEU A 130 -9.62 8.02 12.13
CA LEU A 130 -9.40 9.04 11.11
C LEU A 130 -7.93 9.46 11.15
N ASN A 131 -7.26 9.40 10.01
CA ASN A 131 -5.93 9.95 9.82
C ASN A 131 -6.05 11.19 8.93
N VAL A 132 -5.63 12.34 9.43
CA VAL A 132 -5.66 13.64 8.74
C VAL A 132 -4.24 14.03 8.37
N ILE A 133 -3.98 14.32 7.10
CA ILE A 133 -2.64 14.69 6.64
C ILE A 133 -2.20 16.02 7.27
N THR A 134 -0.96 16.06 7.74
CA THR A 134 -0.33 17.27 8.29
C THR A 134 0.92 17.68 7.51
N LYS A 135 1.50 16.77 6.73
CA LYS A 135 2.64 17.04 5.83
C LYS A 135 2.62 16.07 4.65
N GLY A 136 2.99 16.56 3.47
CA GLY A 136 3.04 15.77 2.22
C GLY A 136 1.84 16.02 1.31
N THR A 137 1.70 15.21 0.26
CA THR A 137 0.67 15.34 -0.77
C THR A 137 -0.15 14.06 -0.97
N CYS A 138 -0.19 13.19 0.06
CA CYS A 138 -1.05 12.01 0.06
C CYS A 138 -2.52 12.38 0.27
N SER A 139 -3.38 11.35 0.34
CA SER A 139 -4.80 11.45 0.68
C SER A 139 -5.04 12.34 1.91
N PRO A 140 -5.86 13.41 1.81
CA PRO A 140 -6.07 14.33 2.93
C PRO A 140 -6.65 13.67 4.18
N THR A 141 -7.59 12.74 4.00
CA THR A 141 -8.22 11.98 5.09
C THR A 141 -8.23 10.50 4.75
N VAL A 142 -7.87 9.65 5.72
CA VAL A 142 -7.92 8.19 5.60
C VAL A 142 -8.65 7.60 6.80
N PHE A 143 -9.75 6.88 6.55
CA PHE A 143 -10.49 6.15 7.57
C PHE A 143 -9.96 4.72 7.68
N LYS A 144 -9.32 4.40 8.80
CA LYS A 144 -8.75 3.07 9.05
C LYS A 144 -9.61 2.29 10.02
N PHE A 145 -10.23 1.22 9.54
CA PHE A 145 -11.03 0.31 10.36
C PHE A 145 -10.13 -0.74 11.03
N SER A 146 -10.25 -0.93 12.35
CA SER A 146 -9.29 -1.75 13.11
C SER A 146 -9.33 -3.25 12.77
N LYS A 147 -10.51 -3.77 12.39
CA LYS A 147 -10.75 -5.21 12.15
C LYS A 147 -11.23 -5.52 10.74
N ILE A 148 -11.15 -4.55 9.83
CA ILE A 148 -11.55 -4.70 8.43
C ILE A 148 -10.29 -4.52 7.59
N ASN A 149 -9.95 -5.52 6.78
CA ASN A 149 -8.81 -5.43 5.89
C ASN A 149 -9.28 -4.95 4.51
N THR A 150 -9.03 -3.70 4.16
CA THR A 150 -9.41 -3.11 2.87
C THR A 150 -8.59 -3.64 1.69
N HIS A 151 -7.55 -4.44 1.94
CA HIS A 151 -6.76 -5.16 0.94
C HIS A 151 -7.16 -6.64 0.78
N ASP A 152 -8.22 -7.08 1.44
CA ASP A 152 -8.69 -8.47 1.35
C ASP A 152 -9.51 -8.66 0.07
N TYR A 153 -8.81 -8.90 -1.04
CA TYR A 153 -9.39 -9.00 -2.39
C TYR A 153 -9.83 -10.41 -2.78
N PHE A 154 -10.05 -11.29 -1.80
CA PHE A 154 -10.36 -12.71 -2.05
C PHE A 154 -11.54 -12.94 -3.01
N GLU A 155 -12.52 -12.03 -3.04
CA GLU A 155 -13.69 -12.16 -3.92
C GLU A 155 -13.36 -11.88 -5.40
N SER A 156 -12.23 -11.21 -5.67
CA SER A 156 -11.69 -10.99 -7.01
C SER A 156 -10.77 -12.11 -7.48
N GLU A 157 -10.35 -13.01 -6.58
CA GLU A 157 -9.49 -14.15 -6.91
C GLU A 157 -10.36 -15.27 -7.48
N ARG A 158 -10.23 -15.52 -8.78
CA ARG A 158 -10.87 -16.64 -9.49
C ARG A 158 -9.85 -17.63 -10.01
#